data_AF-A0A1T6LLL5-F1
#
_entry.id   AF-A0A1T6LLL5-F1
#
_cell.length_a   1.000
_cell.length_b   1.000
_cell.length_c   1.000
_cell.angle_alpha   90.00
_cell.angle_beta   90.00
_cell.angle_gamma   90.00
#
_symmetry.space_group_name_H-M   'P 1'
#
loop_
_entity.id
_entity.type
_entity.pdbx_description
1 polymer ?
#
loop_
_entity_poly.entity_id
_entity_poly.type
_entity_poly.pdbx_seq_one_letter_code
_entity_poly.pdbx_strand_id
1 'polypeptide(L)'
;MSKRWVALLVGLVLVITSCGRPLGGQAQSIYADPLRVAGMPAVDGPSGMKPGVQVPKRKIENTDNGEIDDYVKVSLADIEDFWTQFYGDSFANFRPVSRLISVDSRKNNDDLEFCRGNLTDFINAAFCPLDNSFAWDRGQLFPFLRKQMGDMAMNTVMAHEYGHSIQFHAQLINPIDDPKMSRDQVEYLMDLNQEQQADCFAGAYLRWVTQGDSPRFTLNTADGLNKVMAAMIAIRDNDTSKKWAIHGSAFERVSAFQFGFTDGPMACKRIDSQEIIKRRGELPRGLGVGPNGDNWPINPDTIGAVLAAASQVFPMDNPPKAVYGDGKCSDGSGTAPASYCPKDNTIALDPQALQKMAKPATDRALFSAQVNGDYSAFSVIVSRYALAAQKAAGLETEGIMTGLRTACLTGYFTSRAAGKGIVTPRAPVILSGGDLDEAVSELLSSGRASSDVNGETAPAGFSRIDAYRIGVLGNDQTCAKRFP
;
A
#
# COMPACT_ATOMS: atom_id res chain seq x y z
N MET A 1 -52.94 47.56 17.33
CA MET A 1 -51.95 46.48 17.15
C MET A 1 -50.94 46.57 18.28
N SER A 2 -50.83 45.52 19.08
CA SER A 2 -50.28 45.57 20.44
C SER A 2 -48.76 45.59 20.48
N LYS A 3 -48.21 46.30 21.48
CA LYS A 3 -46.77 46.44 21.82
C LYS A 3 -45.99 45.12 21.96
N ARG A 4 -46.67 43.96 21.91
CA ARG A 4 -46.06 42.62 21.97
C ARG A 4 -45.40 42.19 20.65
N TRP A 5 -45.81 42.74 19.51
CA TRP A 5 -45.22 42.37 18.21
C TRP A 5 -43.88 43.08 17.91
N VAL A 6 -43.65 44.26 18.49
CA VAL A 6 -42.39 45.00 18.30
C VAL A 6 -41.24 44.36 19.08
N ALA A 7 -41.50 43.80 20.27
CA ALA A 7 -40.48 43.12 21.06
C ALA A 7 -40.00 41.79 20.42
N LEU A 8 -40.90 41.07 19.73
CA LEU A 8 -40.57 39.84 19.01
C LEU A 8 -39.74 40.10 17.75
N LEU A 9 -39.98 41.23 17.06
CA LEU A 9 -39.17 41.63 15.90
C LEU A 9 -37.78 42.14 16.29
N VAL A 10 -37.62 42.82 17.42
CA VAL A 10 -36.29 43.26 17.91
C VAL A 10 -35.48 42.08 18.47
N GLY A 11 -36.14 41.09 19.07
CA GLY A 11 -35.48 39.85 19.51
C GLY A 11 -35.01 38.95 18.36
N LEU A 12 -35.73 38.90 17.24
CA LEU A 12 -35.36 38.06 16.09
C LEU A 12 -34.19 38.65 15.27
N VAL A 13 -34.02 39.97 15.27
CA VAL A 13 -32.91 40.63 14.56
C VAL A 13 -31.58 40.52 15.32
N LEU A 14 -31.60 40.36 16.65
CA LEU A 14 -30.39 40.19 17.47
C LEU A 14 -29.81 38.76 17.48
N VAL A 15 -30.51 37.77 16.92
CA VAL A 15 -29.99 36.37 16.85
C VAL A 15 -29.20 36.12 15.54
N ILE A 16 -29.23 37.03 14.57
CA ILE A 16 -28.55 36.85 13.27
C ILE A 16 -27.17 37.53 13.21
N THR A 17 -26.77 38.32 14.20
CA THR A 17 -25.36 38.72 14.36
C THR A 17 -24.56 37.64 15.10
N SER A 18 -24.63 36.41 14.59
CA SER A 18 -23.53 35.48 14.81
C SER A 18 -22.33 36.10 14.10
N CYS A 19 -21.35 36.55 14.88
CA CYS A 19 -20.03 36.93 14.37
C CYS A 19 -19.34 35.66 13.85
N GLY A 20 -19.86 35.10 12.76
CA GLY A 20 -19.15 34.13 11.94
C GLY A 20 -17.96 34.86 11.34
N ARG A 21 -16.83 34.86 12.04
CA ARG A 21 -15.55 35.17 11.40
C ARG A 21 -15.40 34.12 10.31
N PRO A 22 -15.37 34.48 9.02
CA PRO A 22 -14.96 33.52 8.01
C PRO A 22 -13.58 33.04 8.44
N LEU A 23 -13.45 31.75 8.77
CA LEU A 23 -12.16 31.13 8.91
C LEU A 23 -11.53 31.21 7.53
N GLY A 24 -10.72 32.24 7.31
CA GLY A 24 -9.93 32.40 6.10
C GLY A 24 -8.99 31.21 6.01
N GLY A 25 -9.33 30.25 5.18
CA GLY A 25 -8.54 29.08 4.87
C GLY A 25 -8.87 28.64 3.46
N GLN A 26 -7.86 28.28 2.68
CA GLN A 26 -8.10 27.55 1.44
C GLN A 26 -8.32 26.09 1.82
N ALA A 27 -9.43 25.51 1.35
CA ALA A 27 -9.62 24.07 1.41
C ALA A 27 -8.49 23.42 0.61
N GLN A 28 -7.52 22.85 1.31
CA GLN A 28 -6.43 22.10 0.68
C GLN A 28 -6.75 20.61 0.74
N SER A 29 -6.52 19.95 -0.38
CA SER A 29 -6.58 18.50 -0.43
C SER A 29 -5.59 17.92 0.58
N ILE A 30 -5.93 16.80 1.23
CA ILE A 30 -5.03 16.09 2.17
C ILE A 30 -3.71 15.61 1.54
N TYR A 31 -3.57 15.80 0.23
CA TYR A 31 -2.45 15.43 -0.61
C TYR A 31 -1.73 16.64 -1.22
N ALA A 32 -2.14 17.87 -0.88
CA ALA A 32 -1.51 19.09 -1.39
C ALA A 32 -0.16 19.37 -0.73
N ASP A 33 0.05 18.85 0.49
CA ASP A 33 1.28 19.01 1.24
C ASP A 33 2.11 17.70 1.16
N PRO A 34 3.27 17.71 0.50
CA PRO A 34 4.13 16.53 0.41
C PRO A 34 4.70 16.04 1.75
N LEU A 35 4.64 16.89 2.78
CA LEU A 35 5.06 16.57 4.15
C LEU A 35 3.89 16.07 5.00
N ARG A 36 2.77 15.69 4.38
CA ARG A 36 1.62 15.09 5.06
C ARG A 36 1.24 13.74 4.47
N VAL A 37 0.72 12.88 5.35
CA VAL A 37 0.14 11.58 5.03
C VAL A 37 -1.34 11.63 5.36
N ALA A 38 -2.19 11.65 4.34
CA ALA A 38 -3.63 11.81 4.47
C ALA A 38 -4.00 12.96 5.45
N GLY A 39 -3.32 14.10 5.34
CA GLY A 39 -3.56 15.29 6.17
C GLY A 39 -2.85 15.35 7.52
N MET A 40 -2.14 14.30 7.95
CA MET A 40 -1.32 14.28 9.18
C MET A 40 0.15 14.60 8.86
N PRO A 41 0.89 15.34 9.69
CA PRO A 41 2.32 15.60 9.47
C PRO A 41 3.11 14.29 9.35
N ALA A 42 4.00 14.19 8.36
CA ALA A 42 4.88 13.04 8.17
C ALA A 42 6.07 13.12 9.13
N VAL A 43 5.88 12.60 10.34
CA VAL A 43 6.86 12.64 11.44
C VAL A 43 7.17 11.25 11.98
N ASP A 44 8.39 11.11 12.49
CA ASP A 44 8.80 9.98 13.32
C ASP A 44 8.24 10.08 14.74
N GLY A 45 8.32 8.97 15.47
CA GLY A 45 7.85 8.87 16.84
C GLY A 45 7.69 7.43 17.31
N PRO A 46 7.13 7.19 18.49
CA PRO A 46 6.84 5.84 18.94
C PRO A 46 5.76 5.18 18.08
N SER A 47 5.95 3.90 17.77
CA SER A 47 4.96 3.03 17.16
C SER A 47 4.88 1.72 17.96
N GLY A 48 3.69 1.33 18.38
CA GLY A 48 3.47 0.16 19.23
C GLY A 48 2.49 0.41 20.37
N MET A 49 2.47 -0.52 21.32
CA MET A 49 1.60 -0.44 22.50
C MET A 49 2.03 0.73 23.40
N LYS A 50 1.06 1.52 23.87
CA LYS A 50 1.28 2.62 24.81
C LYS A 50 1.71 2.07 26.19
N PRO A 51 2.53 2.81 26.96
CA PRO A 51 2.91 2.39 28.30
C PRO A 51 1.70 2.23 29.24
N GLY A 52 1.71 1.21 30.09
CA GLY A 52 0.69 1.00 31.14
C GLY A 52 -0.64 0.42 30.67
N VAL A 53 -0.75 0.05 29.39
CA VAL A 53 -1.94 -0.62 28.84
C VAL A 53 -2.22 -1.92 29.60
N GLN A 54 -3.45 -2.06 30.07
CA GLN A 54 -3.90 -3.26 30.77
C GLN A 54 -4.30 -4.32 29.76
N VAL A 55 -3.82 -5.55 29.96
CA VAL A 55 -4.21 -6.69 29.11
C VAL A 55 -5.65 -7.10 29.41
N PRO A 56 -6.56 -7.10 28.41
CA PRO A 56 -7.93 -7.52 28.60
C PRO A 56 -8.03 -8.99 29.05
N LYS A 57 -8.99 -9.29 29.93
CA LYS A 57 -9.29 -10.68 30.30
C LYS A 57 -10.09 -11.35 29.18
N ARG A 58 -9.39 -12.09 28.30
CA ARG A 58 -10.00 -12.98 27.30
C ARG A 58 -9.44 -14.38 27.41
N LYS A 59 -10.31 -15.38 27.31
CA LYS A 59 -9.91 -16.78 27.23
C LYS A 59 -9.36 -17.06 25.82
N ILE A 60 -8.20 -17.70 25.77
CA ILE A 60 -7.57 -18.16 24.53
C ILE A 60 -7.34 -19.66 24.67
N GLU A 61 -7.73 -20.42 23.65
CA GLU A 61 -7.47 -21.84 23.54
C GLU A 61 -6.03 -22.08 23.09
N ASN A 62 -5.38 -23.12 23.63
CA ASN A 62 -4.01 -23.51 23.27
C ASN A 62 -2.91 -22.43 23.46
N THR A 63 -3.21 -21.41 24.26
CA THR A 63 -2.28 -20.35 24.65
C THR A 63 -1.14 -20.87 25.51
N ASP A 64 0.05 -20.28 25.36
CA ASP A 64 1.16 -20.41 26.32
C ASP A 64 1.14 -19.27 27.36
N ASN A 65 0.14 -18.40 27.32
CA ASN A 65 0.02 -17.15 28.07
C ASN A 65 1.23 -16.22 27.90
N GLY A 66 1.90 -16.30 26.74
CA GLY A 66 3.04 -15.46 26.40
C GLY A 66 2.66 -14.08 25.89
N GLU A 67 3.68 -13.25 25.70
CA GLU A 67 3.54 -11.85 25.29
C GLU A 67 2.84 -11.65 23.93
N ILE A 68 2.93 -12.63 23.02
CA ILE A 68 2.23 -12.56 21.73
C ILE A 68 0.71 -12.64 21.95
N ASP A 69 0.26 -13.56 22.79
CA ASP A 69 -1.16 -13.73 23.07
C ASP A 69 -1.72 -12.53 23.84
N ASP A 70 -0.95 -11.97 24.78
CA ASP A 70 -1.33 -10.73 25.46
C ASP A 70 -1.40 -9.54 24.50
N TYR A 71 -0.45 -9.43 23.56
CA TYR A 71 -0.48 -8.42 22.50
C TYR A 71 -1.72 -8.57 21.60
N VAL A 72 -2.10 -9.80 21.26
CA VAL A 72 -3.32 -10.09 20.49
C VAL A 72 -4.57 -9.68 21.28
N LYS A 73 -4.68 -9.98 22.58
CA LYS A 73 -5.81 -9.54 23.41
C LYS A 73 -5.97 -8.02 23.38
N VAL A 74 -4.86 -7.29 23.52
CA VAL A 74 -4.85 -5.82 23.49
C VAL A 74 -5.23 -5.31 22.09
N SER A 75 -4.69 -5.92 21.03
CA SER A 75 -5.01 -5.58 19.64
C SER A 75 -6.50 -5.74 19.35
N LEU A 76 -7.08 -6.90 19.70
CA LEU A 76 -8.49 -7.18 19.49
C LEU A 76 -9.40 -6.22 20.24
N ALA A 77 -9.07 -5.88 21.49
CA ALA A 77 -9.86 -4.90 22.25
C ALA A 77 -9.80 -3.50 21.62
N ASP A 78 -8.67 -3.11 21.03
CA ASP A 78 -8.54 -1.81 20.36
C ASP A 78 -9.32 -1.75 19.05
N ILE A 79 -9.22 -2.80 18.25
CA ILE A 79 -9.96 -2.96 16.99
C ILE A 79 -11.47 -3.01 17.27
N GLU A 80 -11.89 -3.71 18.32
CA GLU A 80 -13.28 -3.78 18.77
C GLU A 80 -13.81 -2.43 19.25
N ASP A 81 -13.00 -1.63 19.95
CA ASP A 81 -13.38 -0.27 20.37
C ASP A 81 -13.55 0.66 19.17
N PHE A 82 -12.68 0.55 18.16
CA PHE A 82 -12.85 1.26 16.89
C PHE A 82 -14.16 0.85 16.21
N TRP A 83 -14.38 -0.44 15.98
CA TRP A 83 -15.59 -0.89 15.29
C TRP A 83 -16.87 -0.62 16.09
N THR A 84 -16.83 -0.65 17.42
CA THR A 84 -17.99 -0.25 18.24
C THR A 84 -18.41 1.19 17.96
N GLN A 85 -17.47 2.09 17.66
CA GLN A 85 -17.74 3.49 17.32
C GLN A 85 -18.20 3.65 15.87
N PHE A 86 -17.49 3.05 14.92
CA PHE A 86 -17.66 3.37 13.49
C PHE A 86 -18.57 2.40 12.74
N TYR A 87 -18.90 1.25 13.32
CA TYR A 87 -19.70 0.23 12.64
C TYR A 87 -21.18 0.62 12.53
N GLY A 88 -21.76 1.25 13.57
CA GLY A 88 -23.15 1.71 13.58
C GLY A 88 -23.45 2.72 12.48
N ASP A 89 -22.56 3.69 12.32
CA ASP A 89 -22.70 4.75 11.31
C ASP A 89 -22.41 4.23 9.88
N SER A 90 -21.72 3.11 9.74
CA SER A 90 -21.21 2.64 8.44
C SER A 90 -21.87 1.35 7.90
N PHE A 91 -22.35 0.47 8.77
CA PHE A 91 -22.74 -0.91 8.43
C PHE A 91 -24.03 -1.41 9.08
N ALA A 92 -24.09 -1.59 10.41
CA ALA A 92 -25.26 -2.06 11.19
C ALA A 92 -24.90 -2.24 12.69
N ASN A 93 -25.34 -3.33 13.34
CA ASN A 93 -24.96 -3.69 14.72
C ASN A 93 -23.67 -4.53 14.74
N PHE A 94 -22.66 -4.05 15.45
CA PHE A 94 -21.37 -4.74 15.59
C PHE A 94 -21.47 -5.97 16.50
N ARG A 95 -20.74 -7.04 16.16
CA ARG A 95 -20.61 -8.25 16.98
C ARG A 95 -19.12 -8.60 17.13
N PRO A 96 -18.56 -8.53 18.35
CA PRO A 96 -17.19 -8.97 18.59
C PRO A 96 -16.98 -10.46 18.29
N VAL A 97 -15.76 -10.84 17.94
CA VAL A 97 -15.35 -12.25 17.85
C VAL A 97 -15.49 -12.97 19.19
N SER A 98 -15.87 -14.24 19.18
CA SER A 98 -16.25 -14.96 20.41
C SER A 98 -15.23 -16.01 20.87
N ARG A 99 -14.49 -16.61 19.95
CA ARG A 99 -13.54 -17.70 20.23
C ARG A 99 -12.15 -17.35 19.69
N LEU A 100 -11.12 -17.61 20.48
CA LEU A 100 -9.74 -17.26 20.18
C LEU A 100 -8.83 -18.48 20.36
N ILE A 101 -8.01 -18.78 19.35
CA ILE A 101 -7.12 -19.93 19.33
C ILE A 101 -5.70 -19.44 19.03
N SER A 102 -4.76 -19.75 19.94
CA SER A 102 -3.35 -19.48 19.73
C SER A 102 -2.63 -20.76 19.30
N VAL A 103 -1.91 -20.71 18.18
CA VAL A 103 -1.27 -21.88 17.57
C VAL A 103 0.24 -21.75 17.64
N ASP A 104 0.94 -22.82 18.03
CA ASP A 104 2.39 -22.91 17.84
C ASP A 104 2.63 -23.77 16.62
N SER A 105 2.86 -23.16 15.45
CA SER A 105 3.04 -23.91 14.21
C SER A 105 4.28 -24.84 14.23
N ARG A 106 5.14 -24.75 15.24
CA ARG A 106 6.33 -25.61 15.41
C ARG A 106 6.01 -26.92 16.14
N LYS A 107 4.79 -27.06 16.65
CA LYS A 107 4.31 -28.25 17.37
C LYS A 107 3.28 -28.99 16.52
N ASN A 108 3.00 -30.24 16.87
CA ASN A 108 1.88 -30.96 16.28
C ASN A 108 0.56 -30.32 16.78
N ASN A 109 -0.31 -29.95 15.85
CA ASN A 109 -1.61 -29.33 16.08
C ASN A 109 -2.77 -30.12 15.42
N ASP A 110 -2.57 -31.42 15.13
CA ASP A 110 -3.55 -32.28 14.45
C ASP A 110 -4.90 -32.36 15.18
N ASP A 111 -4.89 -32.23 16.51
CA ASP A 111 -6.09 -32.27 17.37
C ASP A 111 -6.78 -30.90 17.50
N LEU A 112 -6.22 -29.82 16.95
CA LEU A 112 -6.82 -28.49 17.00
C LEU A 112 -7.66 -28.24 15.75
N GLU A 113 -8.95 -28.00 15.96
CA GLU A 113 -9.89 -27.69 14.89
C GLU A 113 -10.19 -26.19 14.79
N PHE A 114 -10.16 -25.70 13.56
CA PHE A 114 -10.54 -24.34 13.17
C PHE A 114 -11.26 -24.38 11.82
N CYS A 115 -12.43 -23.76 11.74
CA CYS A 115 -13.22 -23.67 10.51
C CYS A 115 -13.46 -25.00 9.77
N ARG A 116 -13.69 -26.09 10.54
CA ARG A 116 -13.87 -27.48 10.03
C ARG A 116 -12.61 -28.11 9.41
N GLY A 117 -11.44 -27.51 9.58
CA GLY A 117 -10.13 -28.08 9.25
C GLY A 117 -9.26 -28.22 10.50
N ASN A 118 -8.14 -28.95 10.39
CA ASN A 118 -7.11 -28.97 11.42
C ASN A 118 -6.11 -27.81 11.23
N LEU A 119 -5.32 -27.53 12.27
CA LEU A 119 -4.31 -26.46 12.27
C LEU A 119 -2.89 -26.99 12.06
N THR A 120 -2.74 -28.14 11.41
CA THR A 120 -1.43 -28.70 11.04
C THR A 120 -0.70 -27.74 10.09
N ASP A 121 0.57 -27.44 10.36
CA ASP A 121 1.41 -26.49 9.60
C ASP A 121 0.79 -25.08 9.43
N PHE A 122 -0.09 -24.66 10.35
CA PHE A 122 -0.73 -23.35 10.31
C PHE A 122 0.25 -22.21 10.65
N ILE A 123 0.94 -21.69 9.63
CA ILE A 123 1.77 -20.48 9.71
C ILE A 123 0.95 -19.30 9.17
N ASN A 124 -0.14 -18.96 9.85
CA ASN A 124 -1.06 -17.91 9.40
C ASN A 124 -1.78 -17.21 10.56
N ALA A 125 -2.60 -16.20 10.24
CA ALA A 125 -3.75 -15.79 11.03
C ALA A 125 -5.01 -15.96 10.18
N ALA A 126 -6.17 -16.15 10.81
CA ALA A 126 -7.40 -16.38 10.08
C ALA A 126 -8.66 -16.04 10.89
N PHE A 127 -9.67 -15.49 10.21
CA PHE A 127 -11.07 -15.46 10.64
C PHE A 127 -11.88 -16.66 10.15
N CYS A 128 -12.68 -17.26 11.03
CA CYS A 128 -13.71 -18.22 10.62
C CYS A 128 -15.13 -17.64 10.77
N PRO A 129 -15.88 -17.49 9.66
CA PRO A 129 -17.27 -17.03 9.72
C PRO A 129 -18.24 -18.06 10.32
N LEU A 130 -17.88 -19.36 10.34
CA LEU A 130 -18.79 -20.43 10.79
C LEU A 130 -19.06 -20.41 12.29
N ASP A 131 -18.06 -20.06 13.10
CA ASP A 131 -18.14 -20.04 14.56
C ASP A 131 -17.64 -18.72 15.17
N ASN A 132 -17.41 -17.69 14.33
CA ASN A 132 -16.98 -16.35 14.72
C ASN A 132 -15.70 -16.40 15.58
N SER A 133 -14.70 -17.11 15.07
CA SER A 133 -13.44 -17.40 15.76
C SER A 133 -12.22 -16.83 15.03
N PHE A 134 -11.14 -16.60 15.79
CA PHE A 134 -9.81 -16.31 15.25
C PHE A 134 -8.81 -17.40 15.64
N ALA A 135 -7.90 -17.69 14.71
CA ALA A 135 -6.67 -18.41 14.97
C ALA A 135 -5.46 -17.58 14.53
N TRP A 136 -4.35 -17.63 15.27
CA TRP A 136 -3.08 -17.02 14.86
C TRP A 136 -1.88 -17.87 15.28
N ASP A 137 -0.82 -17.80 14.49
CA ASP A 137 0.44 -18.48 14.78
C ASP A 137 1.37 -17.62 15.66
N ARG A 138 1.50 -18.00 16.94
CA ARG A 138 2.48 -17.46 17.88
C ARG A 138 3.87 -18.09 17.74
N GLY A 139 4.01 -19.16 16.94
CA GLY A 139 5.22 -19.95 16.79
C GLY A 139 6.22 -19.38 15.78
N GLN A 140 5.77 -18.96 14.59
CA GLN A 140 6.63 -18.49 13.52
C GLN A 140 6.19 -17.15 12.91
N LEU A 141 4.92 -16.99 12.53
CA LEU A 141 4.42 -15.77 11.86
C LEU A 141 4.59 -14.53 12.74
N PHE A 142 4.01 -14.52 13.93
CA PHE A 142 4.01 -13.32 14.78
C PHE A 142 5.41 -12.97 15.29
N PRO A 143 6.26 -13.94 15.69
CA PRO A 143 7.68 -13.68 15.95
C PRO A 143 8.42 -13.10 14.75
N PHE A 144 8.16 -13.58 13.54
CA PHE A 144 8.75 -13.04 12.31
C PHE A 144 8.33 -11.58 12.10
N LEU A 145 7.03 -11.29 12.15
CA LEU A 145 6.49 -9.94 11.95
C LEU A 145 7.06 -8.97 12.99
N ARG A 146 7.04 -9.33 14.27
CA ARG A 146 7.60 -8.52 15.35
C ARG A 146 9.08 -8.24 15.13
N LYS A 147 9.86 -9.24 14.73
CA LYS A 147 11.30 -9.10 14.53
C LYS A 147 11.64 -8.20 13.33
N GLN A 148 10.92 -8.34 12.22
CA GLN A 148 11.26 -7.68 10.96
C GLN A 148 10.60 -6.31 10.80
N MET A 149 9.39 -6.13 11.31
CA MET A 149 8.59 -4.91 11.12
C MET A 149 8.13 -4.28 12.45
N GLY A 150 8.43 -4.88 13.60
CA GLY A 150 8.01 -4.36 14.91
C GLY A 150 6.57 -4.72 15.26
N ASP A 151 6.14 -4.30 16.44
CA ASP A 151 4.91 -4.79 17.06
C ASP A 151 3.64 -4.47 16.29
N MET A 152 3.56 -3.28 15.68
CA MET A 152 2.38 -2.87 14.91
C MET A 152 2.11 -3.77 13.69
N ALA A 153 3.08 -4.56 13.23
CA ALA A 153 2.84 -5.53 12.17
C ALA A 153 1.88 -6.65 12.60
N MET A 154 1.98 -7.16 13.84
CA MET A 154 0.99 -8.12 14.36
C MET A 154 -0.38 -7.47 14.51
N ASN A 155 -0.42 -6.22 14.99
CA ASN A 155 -1.67 -5.47 15.11
C ASN A 155 -2.35 -5.25 13.74
N THR A 156 -1.55 -5.01 12.70
CA THR A 156 -2.00 -4.87 11.31
C THR A 156 -2.63 -6.16 10.80
N VAL A 157 -1.97 -7.31 11.02
CA VAL A 157 -2.53 -8.63 10.65
C VAL A 157 -3.85 -8.88 11.39
N MET A 158 -3.90 -8.63 12.70
CA MET A 158 -5.16 -8.79 13.43
C MET A 158 -6.26 -7.84 12.94
N ALA A 159 -5.93 -6.63 12.50
CA ALA A 159 -6.88 -5.68 11.92
C ALA A 159 -7.40 -6.15 10.55
N HIS A 160 -6.53 -6.76 9.74
CA HIS A 160 -6.91 -7.43 8.50
C HIS A 160 -7.87 -8.59 8.75
N GLU A 161 -7.53 -9.52 9.67
CA GLU A 161 -8.44 -10.63 10.01
C GLU A 161 -9.79 -10.14 10.54
N TYR A 162 -9.79 -9.05 11.30
CA TYR A 162 -11.03 -8.39 11.71
C TYR A 162 -11.80 -7.81 10.54
N GLY A 163 -11.13 -7.34 9.49
CA GLY A 163 -11.74 -6.96 8.22
C GLY A 163 -12.65 -8.05 7.64
N HIS A 164 -12.24 -9.32 7.67
CA HIS A 164 -13.10 -10.44 7.27
C HIS A 164 -14.32 -10.61 8.19
N SER A 165 -14.16 -10.39 9.49
CA SER A 165 -15.30 -10.36 10.42
C SER A 165 -16.29 -9.24 10.08
N ILE A 166 -15.79 -8.04 9.77
CA ILE A 166 -16.61 -6.90 9.33
C ILE A 166 -17.37 -7.24 8.05
N GLN A 167 -16.68 -7.79 7.04
CA GLN A 167 -17.28 -8.23 5.78
C GLN A 167 -18.45 -9.19 5.98
N PHE A 168 -18.22 -10.22 6.80
CA PHE A 168 -19.20 -11.26 7.06
C PHE A 168 -20.43 -10.69 7.78
N HIS A 169 -20.23 -9.98 8.89
CA HIS A 169 -21.35 -9.44 9.67
C HIS A 169 -22.10 -8.32 8.94
N ALA A 170 -21.41 -7.55 8.09
CA ALA A 170 -22.02 -6.50 7.27
C ALA A 170 -22.60 -7.02 5.95
N GLN A 171 -22.52 -8.33 5.67
CA GLN A 171 -23.03 -8.98 4.46
C GLN A 171 -22.50 -8.33 3.15
N LEU A 172 -21.21 -7.99 3.14
CA LEU A 172 -20.59 -7.29 2.00
C LEU A 172 -20.10 -8.24 0.90
N ILE A 173 -20.03 -9.53 1.20
CA ILE A 173 -19.55 -10.55 0.27
C ILE A 173 -20.71 -10.96 -0.64
N ASN A 174 -20.69 -10.46 -1.87
CA ASN A 174 -21.67 -10.78 -2.90
C ASN A 174 -20.96 -11.49 -4.07
N PRO A 175 -21.41 -12.69 -4.48
CA PRO A 175 -20.86 -13.36 -5.65
C PRO A 175 -21.09 -12.54 -6.93
N ILE A 176 -20.12 -12.54 -7.84
CA ILE A 176 -20.36 -12.09 -9.21
C ILE A 176 -21.15 -13.16 -9.95
N ASP A 177 -22.21 -12.75 -10.64
CA ASP A 177 -22.89 -13.55 -11.66
C ASP A 177 -22.59 -12.97 -13.05
N ASP A 178 -21.48 -13.41 -13.66
CA ASP A 178 -21.10 -13.05 -15.02
C ASP A 178 -20.98 -14.31 -15.89
N PRO A 179 -21.90 -14.52 -16.86
CA PRO A 179 -21.90 -15.71 -17.71
C PRO A 179 -20.68 -15.82 -18.64
N LYS A 180 -19.84 -14.77 -18.73
CA LYS A 180 -18.60 -14.76 -19.52
C LYS A 180 -17.38 -15.22 -18.72
N MET A 181 -17.49 -15.36 -17.40
CA MET A 181 -16.38 -15.77 -16.54
C MET A 181 -16.43 -17.27 -16.25
N SER A 182 -15.26 -17.92 -16.23
CA SER A 182 -15.16 -19.29 -15.72
C SER A 182 -15.37 -19.30 -14.20
N ARG A 183 -15.69 -20.47 -13.65
CA ARG A 183 -15.85 -20.66 -12.20
C ARG A 183 -14.58 -20.24 -11.43
N ASP A 184 -13.41 -20.64 -11.92
CA ASP A 184 -12.13 -20.30 -11.32
C ASP A 184 -11.88 -18.78 -11.32
N GLN A 185 -12.32 -18.06 -12.35
CA GLN A 185 -12.20 -16.60 -12.40
C GLN A 185 -13.11 -15.92 -11.37
N VAL A 186 -14.33 -16.43 -11.20
CA VAL A 186 -15.27 -15.91 -10.21
C VAL A 186 -14.75 -16.15 -8.79
N GLU A 187 -14.23 -17.35 -8.50
CA GLU A 187 -13.63 -17.70 -7.22
C GLU A 187 -12.43 -16.79 -6.90
N TYR A 188 -11.48 -16.68 -7.83
CA TYR A 188 -10.31 -15.80 -7.66
C TYR A 188 -10.69 -14.33 -7.42
N LEU A 189 -11.67 -13.79 -8.15
CA LEU A 189 -12.12 -12.41 -7.97
C LEU A 189 -12.91 -12.19 -6.68
N MET A 190 -13.57 -13.23 -6.17
CA MET A 190 -14.26 -13.17 -4.88
C MET A 190 -13.26 -13.18 -3.73
N ASP A 191 -12.25 -14.04 -3.80
CA ASP A 191 -11.17 -14.10 -2.83
C ASP A 191 -10.40 -12.78 -2.79
N LEU A 192 -9.96 -12.31 -3.96
CA LEU A 192 -9.25 -11.04 -4.08
C LEU A 192 -10.07 -9.82 -3.59
N ASN A 193 -11.40 -9.88 -3.71
CA ASN A 193 -12.30 -8.87 -3.15
C ASN A 193 -12.32 -8.90 -1.62
N GLN A 194 -12.47 -10.08 -1.03
CA GLN A 194 -12.44 -10.25 0.43
C GLN A 194 -11.12 -9.74 1.01
N GLU A 195 -10.00 -10.11 0.40
CA GLU A 195 -8.66 -9.74 0.87
C GLU A 195 -8.42 -8.22 0.79
N GLN A 196 -8.70 -7.61 -0.35
CA GLN A 196 -8.52 -6.16 -0.51
C GLN A 196 -9.49 -5.36 0.36
N GLN A 197 -10.74 -5.81 0.51
CA GLN A 197 -11.67 -5.14 1.40
C GLN A 197 -11.22 -5.26 2.87
N ALA A 198 -10.55 -6.34 3.26
CA ALA A 198 -10.01 -6.55 4.62
C ALA A 198 -8.79 -5.65 4.87
N ASP A 199 -7.88 -5.56 3.90
CA ASP A 199 -6.76 -4.63 3.91
C ASP A 199 -7.24 -3.17 4.03
N CYS A 200 -8.30 -2.80 3.32
CA CYS A 200 -8.93 -1.48 3.44
C CYS A 200 -9.47 -1.23 4.86
N PHE A 201 -10.20 -2.20 5.44
CA PHE A 201 -10.68 -2.07 6.81
C PHE A 201 -9.55 -1.93 7.85
N ALA A 202 -8.45 -2.66 7.67
CA ALA A 202 -7.25 -2.49 8.48
C ALA A 202 -6.66 -1.07 8.35
N GLY A 203 -6.63 -0.52 7.14
CA GLY A 203 -6.22 0.86 6.87
C GLY A 203 -7.06 1.89 7.63
N ALA A 204 -8.39 1.72 7.63
CA ALA A 204 -9.29 2.64 8.33
C ALA A 204 -9.07 2.63 9.86
N TYR A 205 -8.85 1.46 10.45
CA TYR A 205 -8.52 1.36 11.88
C TYR A 205 -7.12 1.94 12.18
N LEU A 206 -6.10 1.62 11.38
CA LEU A 206 -4.75 2.15 11.62
C LEU A 206 -4.68 3.66 11.40
N ARG A 207 -5.55 4.23 10.57
CA ARG A 207 -5.72 5.68 10.50
C ARG A 207 -6.14 6.28 11.84
N TRP A 208 -7.14 5.69 12.50
CA TRP A 208 -7.61 6.12 13.83
C TRP A 208 -6.50 5.99 14.89
N VAL A 209 -5.71 4.92 14.84
CA VAL A 209 -4.51 4.78 15.70
C VAL A 209 -3.49 5.90 15.43
N THR A 210 -3.23 6.19 14.16
CA THR A 210 -2.25 7.21 13.74
C THR A 210 -2.68 8.63 14.11
N GLN A 211 -4.00 8.88 14.19
CA GLN A 211 -4.54 10.16 14.67
C GLN A 211 -4.41 10.34 16.20
N GLY A 212 -3.98 9.29 16.90
CA GLY A 212 -3.77 9.29 18.35
C GLY A 212 -5.01 8.95 19.16
N ASP A 213 -6.12 8.61 18.49
CA ASP A 213 -7.41 8.34 19.13
C ASP A 213 -7.45 6.99 19.84
N SER A 214 -6.59 6.04 19.43
CA SER A 214 -6.44 4.76 20.12
C SER A 214 -5.94 4.94 21.55
N PRO A 215 -6.60 4.37 22.58
CA PRO A 215 -6.08 4.39 23.94
C PRO A 215 -4.95 3.39 24.16
N ARG A 216 -4.77 2.39 23.28
CA ARG A 216 -3.82 1.29 23.48
C ARG A 216 -2.58 1.36 22.59
N PHE A 217 -2.68 1.96 21.42
CA PHE A 217 -1.60 1.98 20.43
C PHE A 217 -1.27 3.39 19.98
N THR A 218 -0.02 3.56 19.54
CA THR A 218 0.45 4.73 18.79
C THR A 218 1.06 4.23 17.50
N LEU A 219 0.90 5.01 16.42
CA LEU A 219 1.52 4.75 15.14
C LEU A 219 2.02 6.08 14.58
N ASN A 220 3.31 6.19 14.31
CA ASN A 220 3.87 7.34 13.63
C ASN A 220 3.70 7.18 12.09
N THR A 221 3.71 8.30 11.38
CA THR A 221 3.46 8.38 9.92
C THR A 221 4.71 8.16 9.06
N ALA A 222 5.89 8.06 9.65
CA ALA A 222 7.16 7.82 8.97
C ALA A 222 7.56 6.35 9.08
N ASP A 223 8.57 5.99 9.89
CA ASP A 223 9.06 4.61 10.00
C ASP A 223 7.97 3.61 10.44
N GLY A 224 7.06 4.01 11.31
CA GLY A 224 5.99 3.16 11.82
C GLY A 224 5.03 2.71 10.72
N LEU A 225 4.45 3.67 10.00
CA LEU A 225 3.56 3.38 8.88
C LEU A 225 4.30 2.68 7.72
N ASN A 226 5.58 2.98 7.51
CA ASN A 226 6.42 2.25 6.55
C ASN A 226 6.51 0.76 6.90
N LYS A 227 6.72 0.43 8.18
CA LYS A 227 6.77 -0.94 8.68
C LYS A 227 5.43 -1.67 8.58
N VAL A 228 4.32 -0.95 8.80
CA VAL A 228 2.96 -1.48 8.56
C VAL A 228 2.79 -1.88 7.09
N MET A 229 3.13 -1.00 6.15
CA MET A 229 3.04 -1.35 4.72
C MET A 229 4.01 -2.48 4.36
N ALA A 230 5.22 -2.50 4.95
CA ALA A 230 6.17 -3.59 4.73
C ALA A 230 5.63 -4.95 5.22
N ALA A 231 4.82 -4.98 6.28
CA ALA A 231 4.14 -6.19 6.73
C ALA A 231 3.09 -6.67 5.72
N MET A 232 2.34 -5.75 5.11
CA MET A 232 1.38 -6.09 4.03
C MET A 232 2.09 -6.64 2.80
N ILE A 233 3.25 -6.10 2.45
CA ILE A 233 4.11 -6.64 1.39
C ILE A 233 4.60 -8.04 1.79
N ALA A 234 5.00 -8.24 3.05
CA ALA A 234 5.59 -9.50 3.50
C ALA A 234 4.65 -10.70 3.49
N ILE A 235 3.36 -10.47 3.77
CA ILE A 235 2.34 -11.52 3.84
C ILE A 235 1.54 -11.65 2.53
N ARG A 236 2.06 -11.11 1.42
CA ARG A 236 1.48 -11.29 0.07
C ARG A 236 1.61 -12.74 -0.40
N ASP A 237 0.86 -13.09 -1.44
CA ASP A 237 1.11 -14.35 -2.14
C ASP A 237 2.44 -14.27 -2.90
N ASN A 238 3.26 -15.31 -2.80
CA ASN A 238 4.52 -15.40 -3.55
C ASN A 238 4.40 -16.21 -4.85
N ASP A 239 3.27 -16.91 -5.05
CA ASP A 239 2.98 -17.71 -6.24
C ASP A 239 1.47 -17.78 -6.48
N THR A 240 0.96 -16.95 -7.41
CA THR A 240 -0.47 -16.92 -7.77
C THR A 240 -0.92 -18.14 -8.59
N SER A 241 -0.03 -19.07 -8.94
CA SER A 241 -0.42 -20.33 -9.61
C SER A 241 -1.04 -21.35 -8.65
N LYS A 242 -0.95 -21.09 -7.34
CA LYS A 242 -1.51 -21.95 -6.31
C LYS A 242 -2.96 -21.59 -6.00
N LYS A 243 -3.82 -22.60 -5.81
CA LYS A 243 -5.22 -22.40 -5.42
C LYS A 243 -5.42 -21.69 -4.07
N TRP A 244 -4.38 -21.64 -3.24
CA TRP A 244 -4.41 -20.95 -1.94
C TRP A 244 -3.87 -19.51 -2.01
N ALA A 245 -3.38 -19.05 -3.16
CA ALA A 245 -2.89 -17.69 -3.34
C ALA A 245 -4.07 -16.74 -3.56
N ILE A 246 -4.62 -16.28 -2.44
CA ILE A 246 -5.86 -15.50 -2.39
C ILE A 246 -5.64 -14.03 -2.03
N HIS A 247 -4.55 -13.69 -1.32
CA HIS A 247 -4.27 -12.35 -0.78
C HIS A 247 -4.05 -11.28 -1.86
N GLY A 248 -3.51 -11.66 -3.02
CA GLY A 248 -3.20 -10.74 -4.12
C GLY A 248 -1.78 -10.14 -4.05
N SER A 249 -1.49 -9.23 -4.99
CA SER A 249 -0.16 -8.63 -5.12
C SER A 249 0.11 -7.56 -4.06
N ALA A 250 1.37 -7.27 -3.75
CA ALA A 250 1.77 -6.19 -2.85
C ALA A 250 1.17 -4.84 -3.27
N PHE A 251 1.15 -4.53 -4.57
CA PHE A 251 0.50 -3.34 -5.10
C PHE A 251 -0.99 -3.28 -4.78
N GLU A 252 -1.74 -4.37 -5.01
CA GLU A 252 -3.17 -4.44 -4.75
C GLU A 252 -3.49 -4.24 -3.26
N ARG A 253 -2.75 -4.94 -2.41
CA ARG A 253 -2.91 -4.90 -0.96
C ARG A 253 -2.60 -3.54 -0.34
N VAL A 254 -1.45 -2.97 -0.68
CA VAL A 254 -1.09 -1.62 -0.20
C VAL A 254 -2.07 -0.58 -0.76
N SER A 255 -2.53 -0.73 -2.01
CA SER A 255 -3.55 0.16 -2.57
C SER A 255 -4.85 0.11 -1.77
N ALA A 256 -5.33 -1.09 -1.44
CA ALA A 256 -6.56 -1.26 -0.70
C ALA A 256 -6.45 -0.70 0.73
N PHE A 257 -5.34 -0.95 1.40
CA PHE A 257 -5.00 -0.33 2.67
C PHE A 257 -5.03 1.19 2.62
N GLN A 258 -4.39 1.79 1.60
CA GLN A 258 -4.36 3.24 1.43
C GLN A 258 -5.76 3.84 1.24
N PHE A 259 -6.70 3.13 0.60
CA PHE A 259 -8.09 3.59 0.49
C PHE A 259 -8.74 3.71 1.86
N GLY A 260 -8.64 2.70 2.72
CA GLY A 260 -9.23 2.77 4.04
C GLY A 260 -8.52 3.77 4.94
N PHE A 261 -7.20 3.84 4.86
CA PHE A 261 -6.40 4.78 5.64
C PHE A 261 -6.72 6.24 5.30
N THR A 262 -7.07 6.51 4.04
CA THR A 262 -7.30 7.86 3.55
C THR A 262 -8.77 8.27 3.57
N ASP A 263 -9.66 7.37 3.16
CA ASP A 263 -11.08 7.64 2.89
C ASP A 263 -12.02 7.00 3.93
N GLY A 264 -11.49 6.19 4.85
CA GLY A 264 -12.23 5.58 5.95
C GLY A 264 -13.09 4.36 5.56
N PRO A 265 -13.84 3.79 6.53
CA PRO A 265 -14.53 2.50 6.35
C PRO A 265 -15.55 2.47 5.21
N MET A 266 -16.22 3.59 4.93
CA MET A 266 -17.22 3.67 3.87
C MET A 266 -16.62 3.51 2.47
N ALA A 267 -15.35 3.86 2.29
CA ALA A 267 -14.67 3.63 1.02
C ALA A 267 -14.48 2.14 0.74
N CYS A 268 -14.25 1.34 1.79
CA CYS A 268 -14.03 -0.09 1.67
C CYS A 268 -15.26 -0.85 1.15
N LYS A 269 -16.49 -0.36 1.42
CA LYS A 269 -17.73 -0.92 0.84
C LYS A 269 -17.77 -0.87 -0.68
N ARG A 270 -17.01 0.04 -1.29
CA ARG A 270 -16.97 0.23 -2.75
C ARG A 270 -15.99 -0.72 -3.41
N ILE A 271 -15.14 -1.40 -2.63
CA ILE A 271 -14.30 -2.49 -3.13
C ILE A 271 -15.23 -3.68 -3.28
N ASP A 272 -15.64 -3.93 -4.51
CA ASP A 272 -16.29 -5.14 -4.95
C ASP A 272 -15.56 -5.68 -6.18
N SER A 273 -15.93 -6.87 -6.64
CA SER A 273 -15.22 -7.47 -7.75
C SER A 273 -15.37 -6.70 -9.08
N GLN A 274 -16.45 -5.93 -9.30
CA GLN A 274 -16.59 -5.06 -10.48
C GLN A 274 -15.66 -3.85 -10.39
N GLU A 275 -15.54 -3.25 -9.21
CA GLU A 275 -14.59 -2.19 -8.93
C GLU A 275 -13.15 -2.69 -9.13
N ILE A 276 -12.81 -3.89 -8.67
CA ILE A 276 -11.49 -4.50 -8.88
C ILE A 276 -11.21 -4.70 -10.36
N ILE A 277 -12.13 -5.26 -11.14
CA ILE A 277 -11.97 -5.42 -12.59
C ILE A 277 -11.71 -4.06 -13.25
N LYS A 278 -12.50 -3.04 -12.89
CA LYS A 278 -12.36 -1.70 -13.43
C LYS A 278 -11.04 -1.04 -13.04
N ARG A 279 -10.64 -1.15 -11.77
CA ARG A 279 -9.40 -0.57 -11.24
C ARG A 279 -8.18 -1.24 -11.86
N ARG A 280 -8.21 -2.56 -12.03
CA ARG A 280 -7.12 -3.30 -12.67
C ARG A 280 -7.00 -2.98 -14.15
N GLY A 281 -8.11 -2.83 -14.88
CA GLY A 281 -8.08 -2.51 -16.30
C GLY A 281 -7.23 -3.53 -17.10
N GLU A 282 -6.16 -3.05 -17.74
CA GLU A 282 -5.21 -3.91 -18.48
C GLU A 282 -4.01 -4.39 -17.63
N LEU A 283 -3.98 -4.12 -16.32
CA LEU A 283 -2.91 -4.61 -15.44
C LEU A 283 -2.84 -6.15 -15.45
N PRO A 284 -1.64 -6.73 -15.30
CA PRO A 284 -1.46 -8.17 -15.37
C PRO A 284 -2.28 -8.89 -14.30
N ARG A 285 -2.82 -10.06 -14.66
CA ARG A 285 -3.79 -10.79 -13.82
C ARG A 285 -3.16 -11.51 -12.61
N GLY A 286 -1.84 -11.61 -12.53
CA GLY A 286 -1.12 -12.19 -11.38
C GLY A 286 0.39 -11.95 -11.47
N LEU A 287 1.13 -12.50 -10.51
CA LEU A 287 2.60 -12.48 -10.44
C LEU A 287 3.27 -13.35 -11.52
N GLY A 288 2.55 -13.71 -12.58
CA GLY A 288 3.00 -14.67 -13.57
C GLY A 288 3.99 -14.10 -14.58
N VAL A 289 4.78 -15.01 -15.14
CA VAL A 289 5.85 -14.75 -16.12
C VAL A 289 5.37 -13.94 -17.33
N GLY A 290 5.97 -12.76 -17.52
CA GLY A 290 5.86 -12.02 -18.78
C GLY A 290 6.36 -12.85 -19.96
N PRO A 291 6.02 -12.52 -21.22
CA PRO A 291 6.42 -13.30 -22.40
C PRO A 291 7.93 -13.45 -22.61
N ASN A 292 8.75 -12.72 -21.84
CA ASN A 292 10.21 -12.72 -21.91
C ASN A 292 10.89 -13.29 -20.64
N GLY A 293 10.15 -13.88 -19.70
CA GLY A 293 10.66 -14.22 -18.36
C GLY A 293 10.31 -13.15 -17.30
N ASP A 294 10.38 -13.52 -16.01
CA ASP A 294 10.13 -12.63 -14.85
C ASP A 294 11.31 -11.72 -14.50
N ASN A 295 12.47 -11.88 -15.15
CA ASN A 295 13.66 -11.09 -14.82
C ASN A 295 14.52 -10.86 -16.05
N TRP A 296 14.51 -9.62 -16.57
CA TRP A 296 15.44 -9.17 -17.60
C TRP A 296 16.83 -8.92 -17.02
N PRO A 297 17.90 -9.35 -17.72
CA PRO A 297 19.24 -8.98 -17.30
C PRO A 297 19.43 -7.47 -17.41
N ILE A 298 20.08 -6.85 -16.43
CA ILE A 298 20.48 -5.45 -16.52
C ILE A 298 21.73 -5.35 -17.40
N ASN A 299 21.54 -4.92 -18.66
CA ASN A 299 22.59 -4.72 -19.66
C ASN A 299 22.21 -3.60 -20.65
N PRO A 300 23.13 -3.15 -21.53
CA PRO A 300 22.84 -2.04 -22.44
C PRO A 300 21.66 -2.24 -23.40
N ASP A 301 21.34 -3.48 -23.76
CA ASP A 301 20.24 -3.79 -24.70
C ASP A 301 18.88 -3.65 -24.01
N THR A 302 18.72 -4.24 -22.84
CA THR A 302 17.48 -4.18 -22.04
C THR A 302 17.22 -2.77 -21.50
N ILE A 303 18.25 -2.11 -20.96
CA ILE A 303 18.20 -0.68 -20.58
C ILE A 303 17.78 0.16 -21.78
N GLY A 304 18.39 -0.14 -22.93
CA GLY A 304 18.07 0.49 -24.19
C GLY A 304 16.62 0.36 -24.63
N ALA A 305 16.04 -0.83 -24.48
CA ALA A 305 14.64 -1.10 -24.79
C ALA A 305 13.70 -0.35 -23.83
N VAL A 306 14.01 -0.34 -22.52
CA VAL A 306 13.23 0.39 -21.52
C VAL A 306 13.27 1.91 -21.78
N LEU A 307 14.43 2.47 -22.10
CA LEU A 307 14.55 3.89 -22.46
C LEU A 307 13.83 4.22 -23.78
N ALA A 308 13.84 3.31 -24.76
CA ALA A 308 13.07 3.47 -25.98
C ALA A 308 11.55 3.42 -25.68
N ALA A 309 11.09 2.55 -24.79
CA ALA A 309 9.71 2.54 -24.34
C ALA A 309 9.36 3.84 -23.60
N ALA A 310 10.24 4.33 -22.72
CA ALA A 310 10.04 5.58 -21.99
C ALA A 310 9.94 6.78 -22.94
N SER A 311 10.71 6.80 -24.04
CA SER A 311 10.59 7.83 -25.08
C SER A 311 9.26 7.84 -25.84
N GLN A 312 8.58 6.69 -25.93
CA GLN A 312 7.24 6.64 -26.53
C GLN A 312 6.17 7.14 -25.56
N VAL A 313 6.36 6.92 -24.25
CA VAL A 313 5.43 7.38 -23.21
C VAL A 313 5.63 8.87 -22.90
N PHE A 314 6.89 9.34 -22.91
CA PHE A 314 7.27 10.72 -22.64
C PHE A 314 8.05 11.31 -23.83
N PRO A 315 7.36 11.65 -24.93
CA PRO A 315 8.02 12.20 -26.11
C PRO A 315 8.69 13.54 -25.80
N MET A 316 9.94 13.69 -26.28
CA MET A 316 10.76 14.90 -26.13
C MET A 316 11.55 15.15 -27.41
N ASP A 317 11.81 16.42 -27.74
CA ASP A 317 12.63 16.79 -28.90
C ASP A 317 14.10 16.35 -28.74
N ASN A 318 14.63 16.44 -27.52
CA ASN A 318 16.00 16.06 -27.19
C ASN A 318 16.02 15.07 -26.01
N PRO A 319 15.72 13.78 -26.24
CA PRO A 319 15.67 12.79 -25.18
C PRO A 319 17.08 12.55 -24.59
N PRO A 320 17.18 12.24 -23.28
CA PRO A 320 18.47 12.05 -22.64
C PRO A 320 19.17 10.79 -23.14
N LYS A 321 20.51 10.82 -23.16
CA LYS A 321 21.34 9.66 -23.52
C LYS A 321 21.82 8.91 -22.29
N ALA A 322 21.81 7.58 -22.34
CA ALA A 322 22.42 6.76 -21.30
C ALA A 322 23.95 6.84 -21.36
N VAL A 323 24.60 7.02 -20.21
CA VAL A 323 26.04 6.91 -20.03
C VAL A 323 26.34 5.92 -18.92
N TYR A 324 27.29 5.02 -19.15
CA TYR A 324 27.60 3.92 -18.23
C TYR A 324 28.89 4.22 -17.46
N GLY A 325 28.86 4.06 -16.14
CA GLY A 325 29.95 4.43 -15.23
C GLY A 325 29.63 4.05 -13.78
N ASP A 326 29.83 4.98 -12.85
CA ASP A 326 29.53 4.84 -11.42
C ASP A 326 28.13 5.35 -11.03
N GLY A 327 27.29 5.63 -12.04
CA GLY A 327 25.92 6.11 -11.84
C GLY A 327 25.84 7.57 -11.38
N LYS A 328 26.93 8.35 -11.43
CA LYS A 328 26.96 9.77 -11.07
C LYS A 328 27.13 10.67 -12.29
N CYS A 329 26.76 11.94 -12.11
CA CYS A 329 26.97 12.98 -13.11
C CYS A 329 28.45 13.39 -13.20
N SER A 330 28.81 14.07 -14.29
CA SER A 330 30.19 14.48 -14.59
C SER A 330 30.81 15.42 -13.54
N ASP A 331 29.96 16.13 -12.79
CA ASP A 331 30.32 17.01 -11.67
C ASP A 331 30.32 16.29 -10.30
N GLY A 332 30.09 14.97 -10.28
CA GLY A 332 30.03 14.14 -9.08
C GLY A 332 28.68 14.17 -8.35
N SER A 333 27.71 14.96 -8.83
CA SER A 333 26.34 14.97 -8.31
C SER A 333 25.53 13.74 -8.74
N GLY A 334 24.31 13.61 -8.22
CA GLY A 334 23.35 12.57 -8.61
C GLY A 334 23.09 11.50 -7.55
N THR A 335 22.24 10.54 -7.93
CA THR A 335 21.56 9.56 -7.08
C THR A 335 21.90 8.12 -7.46
N ALA A 336 23.19 7.78 -7.58
CA ALA A 336 23.66 6.43 -7.93
C ALA A 336 22.84 5.34 -7.21
N PRO A 337 22.37 4.28 -7.91
CA PRO A 337 23.02 3.72 -9.10
C PRO A 337 22.50 4.25 -10.44
N ALA A 338 21.49 5.13 -10.45
CA ALA A 338 21.02 5.81 -11.65
C ALA A 338 20.73 7.29 -11.35
N SER A 339 21.25 8.18 -12.19
CA SER A 339 21.10 9.64 -12.03
C SER A 339 20.63 10.27 -13.34
N TYR A 340 19.68 11.21 -13.27
CA TYR A 340 19.48 12.15 -14.37
C TYR A 340 20.43 13.33 -14.16
N CYS A 341 21.17 13.70 -15.20
CA CYS A 341 22.16 14.78 -15.17
C CYS A 341 21.66 15.95 -16.03
N PRO A 342 21.01 16.97 -15.43
CA PRO A 342 20.37 18.04 -16.18
C PRO A 342 21.34 18.80 -17.09
N LYS A 343 22.58 19.05 -16.65
CA LYS A 343 23.56 19.84 -17.39
C LYS A 343 23.89 19.23 -18.76
N ASP A 344 24.15 17.93 -18.77
CA ASP A 344 24.59 17.20 -19.96
C ASP A 344 23.43 16.52 -20.69
N ASN A 345 22.21 16.55 -20.10
CA ASN A 345 21.03 15.81 -20.53
C ASN A 345 21.31 14.32 -20.74
N THR A 346 21.90 13.69 -19.71
CA THR A 346 22.24 12.27 -19.71
C THR A 346 21.59 11.53 -18.54
N ILE A 347 21.45 10.22 -18.69
CA ILE A 347 21.15 9.32 -17.57
C ILE A 347 22.42 8.52 -17.27
N ALA A 348 23.07 8.82 -16.15
CA ALA A 348 24.25 8.10 -15.69
C ALA A 348 23.83 6.82 -14.95
N LEU A 349 24.43 5.70 -15.32
CA LEU A 349 24.05 4.37 -14.84
C LEU A 349 25.27 3.61 -14.32
N ASP A 350 25.14 3.00 -13.15
CA ASP A 350 26.07 1.99 -12.61
C ASP A 350 25.50 0.59 -12.88
N PRO A 351 25.98 -0.12 -13.92
CA PRO A 351 25.45 -1.44 -14.24
C PRO A 351 25.63 -2.46 -13.12
N GLN A 352 26.73 -2.38 -12.35
CA GLN A 352 27.00 -3.37 -11.29
C GLN A 352 26.05 -3.17 -10.11
N ALA A 353 25.85 -1.92 -9.69
CA ALA A 353 24.93 -1.61 -8.62
C ALA A 353 23.46 -1.83 -9.03
N LEU A 354 23.09 -1.53 -10.29
CA LEU A 354 21.76 -1.86 -10.83
C LEU A 354 21.55 -3.38 -10.91
N GLN A 355 22.55 -4.16 -11.34
CA GLN A 355 22.48 -5.62 -11.30
C GLN A 355 22.30 -6.16 -9.88
N LYS A 356 22.93 -5.55 -8.88
CA LYS A 356 22.74 -5.94 -7.47
C LYS A 356 21.33 -5.64 -6.98
N MET A 357 20.79 -4.47 -7.36
CA MET A 357 19.41 -4.07 -7.07
C MET A 357 18.40 -4.99 -7.74
N ALA A 358 18.70 -5.43 -8.97
CA ALA A 358 17.87 -6.31 -9.76
C ALA A 358 17.85 -7.78 -9.32
N LYS A 359 18.62 -8.16 -8.28
CA LYS A 359 18.65 -9.54 -7.80
C LYS A 359 17.44 -9.81 -6.92
N PRO A 360 16.65 -10.86 -7.23
CA PRO A 360 15.61 -11.32 -6.33
C PRO A 360 16.16 -11.61 -4.95
N ALA A 361 15.40 -11.24 -3.92
CA ALA A 361 15.73 -11.61 -2.55
C ALA A 361 15.75 -13.15 -2.47
N THR A 362 16.93 -13.74 -2.32
CA THR A 362 17.11 -15.20 -2.28
C THR A 362 16.79 -15.81 -0.92
N ASP A 363 16.35 -15.00 0.04
CA ASP A 363 16.11 -15.50 1.39
C ASP A 363 14.95 -16.49 1.37
N ARG A 364 15.27 -17.73 1.74
CA ARG A 364 14.34 -18.82 2.07
C ARG A 364 13.52 -18.51 3.33
N ALA A 365 13.34 -17.23 3.67
CA ALA A 365 12.48 -16.81 4.74
C ALA A 365 11.04 -17.15 4.34
N LEU A 366 10.26 -17.66 5.29
CA LEU A 366 8.83 -17.97 5.10
C LEU A 366 8.04 -16.74 4.61
N PHE A 367 8.54 -15.53 4.89
CA PHE A 367 7.97 -14.24 4.51
C PHE A 367 9.11 -13.27 4.14
N SER A 368 8.88 -12.36 3.20
CA SER A 368 9.88 -11.32 2.84
C SER A 368 9.23 -9.95 2.67
N ALA A 369 9.64 -8.99 3.49
CA ALA A 369 9.23 -7.58 3.40
C ALA A 369 9.71 -6.88 2.13
N GLN A 370 10.69 -7.48 1.45
CA GLN A 370 11.33 -6.90 0.29
C GLN A 370 11.07 -7.80 -0.92
N VAL A 371 10.49 -7.18 -1.94
CA VAL A 371 10.36 -7.74 -3.29
C VAL A 371 11.41 -7.06 -4.13
N ASN A 372 12.39 -7.80 -4.60
CA ASN A 372 13.39 -7.29 -5.53
C ASN A 372 13.37 -8.14 -6.80
N GLY A 373 13.78 -7.51 -7.88
CA GLY A 373 13.96 -8.10 -9.20
C GLY A 373 14.33 -7.00 -10.18
N ASP A 374 14.36 -7.32 -11.47
CA ASP A 374 14.79 -6.41 -12.52
C ASP A 374 14.04 -5.09 -12.55
N TYR A 375 12.73 -5.08 -12.26
CA TYR A 375 11.93 -3.87 -12.23
C TYR A 375 12.22 -2.98 -11.02
N SER A 376 12.83 -3.51 -9.96
CA SER A 376 13.43 -2.68 -8.90
C SER A 376 14.50 -1.74 -9.47
N ALA A 377 15.26 -2.18 -10.47
CA ALA A 377 16.26 -1.35 -11.15
C ALA A 377 15.64 -0.54 -12.30
N PHE A 378 14.76 -1.14 -13.12
CA PHE A 378 14.17 -0.44 -14.25
C PHE A 378 13.23 0.68 -13.83
N SER A 379 12.48 0.55 -12.74
CA SER A 379 11.65 1.63 -12.20
C SER A 379 12.48 2.87 -11.85
N VAL A 380 13.67 2.70 -11.27
CA VAL A 380 14.61 3.80 -10.98
C VAL A 380 15.13 4.42 -12.29
N ILE A 381 15.48 3.62 -13.30
CA ILE A 381 15.92 4.12 -14.62
C ILE A 381 14.81 4.94 -15.29
N VAL A 382 13.58 4.43 -15.28
CA VAL A 382 12.40 5.11 -15.81
C VAL A 382 12.17 6.42 -15.06
N SER A 383 12.34 6.43 -13.74
CA SER A 383 12.21 7.64 -12.92
C SER A 383 13.22 8.72 -13.35
N ARG A 384 14.45 8.34 -13.70
CA ARG A 384 15.45 9.29 -14.24
C ARG A 384 15.04 9.84 -15.60
N TYR A 385 14.41 9.03 -16.45
CA TYR A 385 13.85 9.51 -17.71
C TYR A 385 12.66 10.45 -17.49
N ALA A 386 11.82 10.18 -16.50
CA ALA A 386 10.70 11.05 -16.13
C ALA A 386 11.18 12.41 -15.58
N LEU A 387 12.32 12.47 -14.88
CA LEU A 387 12.95 13.75 -14.50
C LEU A 387 13.41 14.55 -15.73
N ALA A 388 13.94 13.88 -16.76
CA ALA A 388 14.28 14.53 -18.03
C ALA A 388 13.04 15.09 -18.74
N ALA A 389 11.94 14.32 -18.74
CA ALA A 389 10.66 14.75 -19.30
C ALA A 389 10.09 15.98 -18.58
N GLN A 390 10.17 16.00 -17.24
CA GLN A 390 9.78 17.17 -16.45
C GLN A 390 10.61 18.40 -16.79
N LYS A 391 11.94 18.26 -16.90
CA LYS A 391 12.82 19.35 -17.32
C LYS A 391 12.48 19.85 -18.72
N ALA A 392 12.25 18.95 -19.66
CA ALA A 392 11.88 19.31 -21.04
C ALA A 392 10.53 20.07 -21.10
N ALA A 393 9.62 19.77 -20.19
CA ALA A 393 8.35 20.49 -20.01
C ALA A 393 8.48 21.82 -19.24
N GLY A 394 9.70 22.22 -18.84
CA GLY A 394 9.96 23.45 -18.08
C GLY A 394 9.57 23.39 -16.60
N LEU A 395 9.42 22.18 -16.04
CA LEU A 395 9.11 21.97 -14.64
C LEU A 395 10.38 21.87 -13.78
N GLU A 396 10.23 22.20 -12.49
CA GLU A 396 11.30 22.03 -11.49
C GLU A 396 11.74 20.57 -11.39
N THR A 397 13.05 20.37 -11.27
CA THR A 397 13.67 19.04 -11.11
C THR A 397 14.15 18.76 -9.69
N GLU A 398 13.91 19.68 -8.76
CA GLU A 398 14.35 19.60 -7.37
C GLU A 398 13.15 19.69 -6.41
N GLY A 399 13.29 19.09 -5.23
CA GLY A 399 12.29 19.12 -4.19
C GLY A 399 11.43 17.86 -4.11
N ILE A 400 10.82 17.66 -2.94
CA ILE A 400 9.92 16.53 -2.67
C ILE A 400 8.77 16.45 -3.68
N MET A 401 8.26 17.60 -4.14
CA MET A 401 7.19 17.62 -5.14
C MET A 401 7.58 17.03 -6.48
N THR A 402 8.78 17.35 -6.96
CA THR A 402 9.34 16.68 -8.12
C THR A 402 9.49 15.19 -7.87
N GLY A 403 9.96 14.77 -6.69
CA GLY A 403 10.06 13.36 -6.34
C GLY A 403 8.72 12.61 -6.43
N LEU A 404 7.63 13.18 -5.88
CA LEU A 404 6.29 12.58 -5.97
C LEU A 404 5.71 12.63 -7.39
N ARG A 405 5.91 13.73 -8.14
CA ARG A 405 5.55 13.79 -9.56
C ARG A 405 6.28 12.69 -10.35
N THR A 406 7.56 12.48 -10.05
CA THR A 406 8.40 11.45 -10.66
C THR A 406 7.87 10.04 -10.36
N ALA A 407 7.51 9.74 -9.12
CA ALA A 407 6.88 8.47 -8.77
C ALA A 407 5.57 8.23 -9.56
N CYS A 408 4.73 9.26 -9.67
CA CYS A 408 3.50 9.19 -10.44
C CYS A 408 3.77 8.93 -11.93
N LEU A 409 4.70 9.65 -12.54
CA LEU A 409 5.05 9.42 -13.94
C LEU A 409 5.66 8.03 -14.14
N THR A 410 6.49 7.54 -13.21
CA THR A 410 6.99 6.16 -13.24
C THR A 410 5.83 5.16 -13.21
N GLY A 411 4.83 5.36 -12.35
CA GLY A 411 3.63 4.52 -12.30
C GLY A 411 2.80 4.57 -13.58
N TYR A 412 2.69 5.75 -14.20
CA TYR A 412 2.05 5.88 -15.52
C TYR A 412 2.83 5.12 -16.60
N PHE A 413 4.16 5.16 -16.60
CA PHE A 413 4.96 4.31 -17.48
C PHE A 413 4.68 2.82 -17.23
N THR A 414 4.63 2.40 -15.96
CA THR A 414 4.32 1.01 -15.58
C THR A 414 2.98 0.56 -16.16
N SER A 415 1.92 1.36 -16.03
CA SER A 415 0.61 0.98 -16.57
C SER A 415 0.58 0.90 -18.11
N ARG A 416 1.39 1.72 -18.79
CA ARG A 416 1.55 1.65 -20.25
C ARG A 416 2.37 0.44 -20.70
N ALA A 417 3.36 0.04 -19.91
CA ALA A 417 4.19 -1.13 -20.14
C ALA A 417 3.52 -2.45 -19.67
N ALA A 418 2.46 -2.37 -18.87
CA ALA A 418 1.60 -3.49 -18.51
C ALA A 418 0.67 -3.93 -19.66
N GLY A 419 0.04 -5.10 -19.50
CA GLY A 419 -1.00 -5.59 -20.41
C GLY A 419 -0.45 -5.96 -21.79
N LYS A 420 -0.76 -5.15 -22.81
CA LYS A 420 -0.23 -5.32 -24.17
C LYS A 420 1.25 -4.90 -24.30
N GLY A 421 1.74 -4.16 -23.30
CA GLY A 421 3.07 -3.57 -23.25
C GLY A 421 3.39 -2.59 -24.37
N ILE A 422 4.67 -2.24 -24.46
CA ILE A 422 5.20 -1.24 -25.38
C ILE A 422 6.14 -1.93 -26.36
N VAL A 423 5.76 -1.95 -27.63
CA VAL A 423 6.61 -2.48 -28.70
C VAL A 423 7.66 -1.43 -29.05
N THR A 424 8.93 -1.78 -28.90
CA THR A 424 10.05 -0.91 -29.31
C THR A 424 10.82 -1.55 -30.47
N PRO A 425 11.59 -0.76 -31.25
CA PRO A 425 12.47 -1.32 -32.29
C PRO A 425 13.52 -2.31 -31.76
N ARG A 426 13.80 -2.32 -30.45
CA ARG A 426 14.77 -3.21 -29.82
C ARG A 426 14.11 -4.49 -29.32
N ALA A 427 13.13 -4.35 -28.42
CA ALA A 427 12.38 -5.44 -27.83
C ALA A 427 11.03 -4.93 -27.27
N PRO A 428 9.98 -5.78 -27.23
CA PRO A 428 8.76 -5.44 -26.51
C PRO A 428 9.01 -5.38 -25.00
N VAL A 429 8.58 -4.30 -24.36
CA VAL A 429 8.62 -4.12 -22.90
C VAL A 429 7.23 -4.41 -22.37
N ILE A 430 7.09 -5.55 -21.67
CA ILE A 430 5.81 -6.04 -21.13
C ILE A 430 6.04 -6.40 -19.68
N LEU A 431 5.31 -5.74 -18.77
CA LEU A 431 5.44 -5.95 -17.32
C LEU A 431 4.44 -6.99 -16.80
N SER A 432 4.85 -7.73 -15.77
CA SER A 432 4.07 -8.67 -14.97
C SER A 432 3.48 -8.01 -13.71
N GLY A 433 2.67 -8.75 -12.95
CA GLY A 433 2.21 -8.30 -11.63
C GLY A 433 3.36 -8.25 -10.62
N GLY A 434 4.39 -9.08 -10.78
CA GLY A 434 5.59 -9.09 -9.92
C GLY A 434 6.38 -7.80 -10.04
N ASP A 435 6.48 -7.24 -11.25
CA ASP A 435 7.15 -5.96 -11.49
C ASP A 435 6.51 -4.82 -10.70
N LEU A 436 5.17 -4.81 -10.56
CA LEU A 436 4.49 -3.81 -9.74
C LEU A 436 4.87 -3.93 -8.27
N ASP A 437 5.00 -5.14 -7.75
CA ASP A 437 5.37 -5.40 -6.36
C ASP A 437 6.82 -5.01 -6.06
N GLU A 438 7.72 -5.22 -7.04
CA GLU A 438 9.10 -4.75 -6.99
C GLU A 438 9.19 -3.23 -6.92
N ALA A 439 8.42 -2.51 -7.74
CA ALA A 439 8.36 -1.06 -7.68
C ALA A 439 7.82 -0.56 -6.33
N VAL A 440 6.77 -1.17 -5.80
CA VAL A 440 6.21 -0.82 -4.48
C VAL A 440 7.24 -1.03 -3.37
N SER A 441 7.98 -2.14 -3.42
CA SER A 441 9.07 -2.45 -2.49
C SER A 441 10.24 -1.47 -2.60
N GLU A 442 10.64 -1.08 -3.82
CA GLU A 442 11.66 -0.05 -4.06
C GLU A 442 11.23 1.30 -3.45
N LEU A 443 10.00 1.74 -3.75
CA LEU A 443 9.44 2.99 -3.28
C LEU A 443 9.36 3.05 -1.75
N LEU A 444 9.06 1.92 -1.11
CA LEU A 444 9.01 1.82 0.34
C LEU A 444 10.40 1.85 0.98
N SER A 445 11.31 1.01 0.49
CA SER A 445 12.61 0.76 1.10
C SER A 445 13.61 1.87 0.84
N SER A 446 13.74 2.31 -0.40
CA SER A 446 14.80 3.21 -0.86
C SER A 446 14.24 4.52 -1.40
N GLY A 447 13.06 4.48 -2.05
CA GLY A 447 12.37 5.65 -2.57
C GLY A 447 13.07 6.33 -3.74
N ARG A 448 14.01 5.67 -4.40
CA ARG A 448 14.77 6.24 -5.52
C ARG A 448 13.88 6.45 -6.72
N ALA A 449 12.89 5.61 -7.00
CA ALA A 449 11.94 5.90 -8.07
C ALA A 449 11.02 7.10 -7.76
N SER A 450 11.04 7.61 -6.52
CA SER A 450 10.29 8.77 -6.05
C SER A 450 11.18 9.94 -5.61
N SER A 451 12.43 10.01 -6.09
CA SER A 451 13.35 11.09 -5.73
C SER A 451 13.50 12.12 -6.84
N ASP A 452 13.84 13.35 -6.46
CA ASP A 452 14.31 14.38 -7.38
C ASP A 452 15.74 14.07 -7.92
N VAL A 453 16.37 15.04 -8.61
CA VAL A 453 17.74 14.90 -9.13
C VAL A 453 18.83 14.82 -8.05
N ASN A 454 18.55 15.31 -6.85
CA ASN A 454 19.47 15.35 -5.71
C ASN A 454 19.24 14.20 -4.71
N GLY A 455 18.18 13.42 -4.90
CA GLY A 455 17.81 12.29 -4.03
C GLY A 455 16.80 12.66 -2.95
N GLU A 456 16.26 13.88 -2.97
CA GLU A 456 15.21 14.30 -2.04
C GLU A 456 13.91 13.58 -2.39
N THR A 457 13.24 13.04 -1.37
CA THR A 457 12.00 12.27 -1.51
C THR A 457 11.09 12.50 -0.31
N ALA A 458 9.80 12.16 -0.45
CA ALA A 458 8.85 12.29 0.64
C ALA A 458 9.25 11.35 1.79
N PRO A 459 9.22 11.83 3.05
CA PRO A 459 9.68 11.04 4.19
C PRO A 459 8.84 9.78 4.42
N ALA A 460 7.54 9.85 4.13
CA ALA A 460 6.64 8.70 4.25
C ALA A 460 6.66 7.85 2.97
N GLY A 461 6.91 6.55 3.10
CA GLY A 461 6.68 5.54 2.05
C GLY A 461 5.25 5.54 1.56
N PHE A 462 4.30 5.88 2.44
CA PHE A 462 2.89 6.00 2.09
C PHE A 462 2.70 6.99 0.94
N SER A 463 3.26 8.20 1.04
CA SER A 463 3.12 9.23 0.01
C SER A 463 3.82 8.85 -1.29
N ARG A 464 4.97 8.18 -1.20
CA ARG A 464 5.73 7.69 -2.37
C ARG A 464 4.92 6.64 -3.15
N ILE A 465 4.33 5.67 -2.45
CA ILE A 465 3.50 4.62 -3.06
C ILE A 465 2.17 5.19 -3.55
N ASP A 466 1.55 6.11 -2.81
CA ASP A 466 0.30 6.77 -3.24
C ASP A 466 0.50 7.53 -4.57
N ALA A 467 1.60 8.28 -4.69
CA ALA A 467 1.94 8.96 -5.93
C ALA A 467 2.11 8.00 -7.11
N TYR A 468 2.88 6.92 -6.91
CA TYR A 468 3.04 5.87 -7.91
C TYR A 468 1.71 5.23 -8.32
N ARG A 469 0.87 4.87 -7.33
CA ARG A 469 -0.47 4.29 -7.55
C ARG A 469 -1.38 5.21 -8.35
N ILE A 470 -1.35 6.52 -8.09
CA ILE A 470 -2.10 7.52 -8.88
C ILE A 470 -1.67 7.49 -10.35
N GLY A 471 -0.39 7.29 -10.62
CA GLY A 471 0.12 7.10 -11.98
C GLY A 471 -0.33 5.81 -12.62
N VAL A 472 -0.20 4.69 -11.91
CA VAL A 472 -0.59 3.35 -12.39
C VAL A 472 -2.08 3.31 -12.75
N LEU A 473 -2.94 3.88 -11.91
CA LEU A 473 -4.40 3.87 -12.08
C LEU A 473 -4.91 5.05 -12.94
N GLY A 474 -4.04 5.99 -13.28
CA GLY A 474 -4.39 7.26 -13.92
C GLY A 474 -3.67 7.48 -15.24
N ASN A 475 -3.34 8.74 -15.49
CA ASN A 475 -2.61 9.19 -16.66
C ASN A 475 -1.64 10.33 -16.30
N ASP A 476 -0.83 10.74 -17.27
CA ASP A 476 0.12 11.86 -17.15
C ASP A 476 -0.54 13.18 -16.68
N GLN A 477 -1.72 13.51 -17.19
CA GLN A 477 -2.49 14.69 -16.77
C GLN A 477 -2.88 14.63 -15.29
N THR A 478 -3.17 13.43 -14.79
CA THR A 478 -3.47 13.20 -13.38
C THR A 478 -2.23 13.48 -12.53
N CYS A 479 -1.05 13.04 -12.98
CA CYS A 479 0.21 13.34 -12.31
C CYS A 479 0.49 14.84 -12.26
N ALA A 480 0.36 15.55 -13.39
CA ALA A 480 0.58 16.99 -13.46
C ALA A 480 -0.42 17.79 -12.60
N LYS A 481 -1.70 17.37 -12.55
CA LYS A 481 -2.70 18.02 -11.71
C LYS A 481 -2.45 17.79 -10.22
N ARG A 482 -1.99 16.58 -9.88
CA ARG A 482 -1.83 16.15 -8.50
C ARG A 482 -0.53 16.66 -7.88
N PHE A 483 0.51 16.69 -8.69
CA PHE A 483 1.86 17.08 -8.31
C PHE A 483 2.29 18.17 -9.31
N PRO A 484 1.76 19.41 -9.16
CA PRO A 484 1.95 20.49 -10.12
C PRO A 484 3.38 20.98 -10.18
#